data_AF-A0A955TKK1-F1
#
_entry.id   AF-A0A955TKK1-F1
#
_cell.length_a   1.000
_cell.length_b   1.000
_cell.length_c   1.000
_cell.angle_alpha   90.00
_cell.angle_beta   90.00
_cell.angle_gamma   90.00
#
_symmetry.space_group_name_H-M   'P 1'
#
loop_
_entity.id
_entity.type
_entity.pdbx_description
1 polymer ?
#
loop_
_entity_poly.entity_id
_entity_poly.type
_entity_poly.pdbx_seq_one_letter_code
_entity_poly.pdbx_strand_id
1 'polypeptide(L)'
;ISERDVSNIVSSVTSFERWMTDRFSATAVHREIPLLGIDDNGSVVSGTADLMLETEGGIWIIDHKSDQVDDPELAFNSYRPQLECYAALLRSMGHNVLGIGINWIRRGEVVCERLQAAAASPV
;
A
#
# COMPACT_ATOMS: atom_id res chain seq x y z
N ILE A 1 17.70 -19.35 13.14
CA ILE A 1 16.23 -19.37 12.90
C ILE A 1 15.77 -20.80 13.17
N SER A 2 14.86 -21.01 14.11
CA SER A 2 14.34 -22.35 14.43
C SER A 2 13.29 -22.79 13.40
N GLU A 3 13.00 -24.09 13.29
CA GLU A 3 11.91 -24.59 12.44
C GLU A 3 10.56 -23.97 12.82
N ARG A 4 10.35 -23.72 14.11
CA ARG A 4 9.18 -23.00 14.62
C ARG A 4 9.11 -21.57 14.07
N ASP A 5 10.22 -20.86 14.03
CA ASP A 5 10.28 -19.50 13.49
C ASP A 5 9.96 -19.51 11.98
N VAL A 6 10.50 -20.46 11.23
CA VAL A 6 10.18 -20.63 9.80
C VAL A 6 8.69 -20.90 9.61
N SER A 7 8.10 -21.82 10.38
CA SER A 7 6.67 -22.14 10.30
C SER A 7 5.78 -20.94 10.62
N ASN A 8 6.16 -20.11 11.60
CA ASN A 8 5.43 -18.90 11.95
C ASN A 8 5.47 -17.87 10.82
N ILE A 9 6.64 -17.66 10.21
CA ILE A 9 6.81 -16.75 9.06
C ILE A 9 5.93 -17.20 7.90
N VAL A 10 6.00 -18.48 7.52
CA VAL A 10 5.18 -19.05 6.43
C VAL A 10 3.68 -18.87 6.71
N SER A 11 3.25 -19.11 7.94
CA SER A 11 1.84 -18.95 8.34
C SER A 11 1.38 -17.50 8.26
N SER A 12 2.22 -16.56 8.70
CA SER A 12 1.91 -15.12 8.66
C SER A 12 1.79 -14.63 7.20
N VAL A 13 2.76 -14.97 6.35
CA VAL A 13 2.73 -14.61 4.92
C VAL A 13 1.51 -15.21 4.23
N THR A 14 1.23 -16.50 4.45
CA THR A 14 0.06 -17.17 3.84
C THR A 14 -1.26 -16.53 4.29
N SER A 15 -1.35 -16.14 5.56
CA SER A 15 -2.55 -15.48 6.10
C SER A 15 -2.75 -14.10 5.48
N PHE A 16 -1.67 -13.34 5.33
CA PHE A 16 -1.69 -12.05 4.66
C PHE A 16 -2.09 -12.18 3.18
N GLU A 17 -1.51 -13.12 2.42
CA GLU A 17 -1.86 -13.32 1.01
C GLU A 17 -3.32 -13.73 0.79
N ARG A 18 -3.88 -14.59 1.65
CA ARG A 18 -5.30 -14.93 1.61
C ARG A 18 -6.17 -13.72 1.95
N TRP A 19 -5.86 -13.03 3.05
CA TRP A 19 -6.59 -11.83 3.44
C TRP A 19 -6.62 -10.80 2.31
N MET A 20 -5.50 -10.56 1.63
CA MET A 20 -5.43 -9.62 0.50
C MET A 20 -6.33 -10.05 -0.65
N THR A 21 -6.24 -11.31 -1.05
CA THR A 21 -7.02 -11.87 -2.17
C THR A 21 -8.51 -11.74 -1.88
N ASP A 22 -8.95 -12.15 -0.69
CA ASP A 22 -10.35 -12.12 -0.28
C ASP A 22 -10.88 -10.69 -0.11
N ARG A 23 -10.09 -9.81 0.52
CA ARG A 23 -10.52 -8.44 0.88
C ARG A 23 -10.61 -7.50 -0.31
N PHE A 24 -9.72 -7.65 -1.29
CA PHE A 24 -9.60 -6.73 -2.42
C PHE A 24 -10.10 -7.32 -3.74
N SER A 25 -10.31 -8.64 -3.82
CA SER A 25 -10.57 -9.32 -5.10
C SER A 25 -9.49 -8.96 -6.12
N ALA A 26 -8.22 -9.03 -5.70
CA ALA A 26 -7.09 -8.58 -6.50
C ALA A 26 -6.94 -9.45 -7.76
N THR A 27 -6.83 -8.79 -8.92
CA THR A 27 -6.59 -9.42 -10.23
C THR A 27 -5.10 -9.58 -10.52
N ALA A 28 -4.27 -8.70 -9.95
CA ALA A 28 -2.81 -8.80 -9.98
C ALA A 28 -2.20 -8.24 -8.69
N VAL A 29 -1.03 -8.78 -8.33
CA VAL A 29 -0.26 -8.38 -7.15
C VAL A 29 1.17 -8.08 -7.58
N HIS A 30 1.54 -6.81 -7.52
CA HIS A 30 2.88 -6.32 -7.86
C HIS A 30 3.65 -5.99 -6.60
N ARG A 31 4.94 -6.32 -6.60
CA ARG A 31 5.83 -6.13 -5.44
C ARG A 31 7.06 -5.33 -5.84
N GLU A 32 7.54 -4.49 -4.94
CA GLU A 32 8.77 -3.70 -5.13
C GLU A 32 8.75 -2.86 -6.42
N ILE A 33 7.66 -2.13 -6.63
CA ILE A 33 7.47 -1.32 -7.84
C ILE A 33 8.21 0.00 -7.70
N PRO A 34 9.22 0.30 -8.53
CA PRO A 34 9.85 1.60 -8.54
C PRO A 34 8.88 2.66 -9.05
N LEU A 35 8.78 3.76 -8.30
CA LEU A 35 7.97 4.93 -8.61
C LEU A 35 8.91 6.10 -8.85
N LEU A 36 8.87 6.67 -10.05
CA LEU A 36 9.66 7.85 -10.42
C LEU A 36 8.80 8.82 -11.22
N GLY A 37 8.77 10.08 -10.79
CA GLY A 37 8.11 11.13 -11.55
C GLY A 37 8.32 12.50 -10.93
N ILE A 38 7.46 13.43 -11.32
CA ILE A 38 7.50 14.83 -10.88
C ILE A 38 6.13 15.14 -10.25
N ASP A 39 6.14 15.76 -9.07
CA ASP A 39 4.92 16.24 -8.42
C ASP A 39 4.44 17.58 -8.99
N ASP A 40 3.29 18.06 -8.52
CA ASP A 40 2.69 19.32 -8.98
C ASP A 40 3.57 20.56 -8.69
N ASN A 41 4.54 20.45 -7.78
CA ASN A 41 5.49 21.50 -7.44
C ASN A 41 6.77 21.44 -8.29
N GLY A 42 6.87 20.50 -9.25
CA GLY A 42 8.06 20.29 -10.05
C GLY A 42 9.18 19.53 -9.32
N SER A 43 8.91 18.96 -8.14
CA SER A 43 9.88 18.18 -7.38
C SER A 43 9.92 16.73 -7.85
N VAL A 44 11.10 16.12 -7.82
CA VAL A 44 11.26 14.70 -8.16
C VAL A 44 10.71 13.84 -7.03
N VAL A 45 9.74 13.00 -7.37
CA VAL A 45 9.28 11.89 -6.52
C VAL A 45 10.01 10.63 -6.96
N SER A 46 10.77 10.02 -6.05
CA SER A 46 11.47 8.76 -6.28
C SER A 46 11.31 7.85 -5.07
N GLY A 47 10.86 6.62 -5.29
CA GLY A 47 10.66 5.64 -4.23
C GLY A 47 10.32 4.26 -4.78
N THR A 48 10.03 3.33 -3.88
CA THR A 48 9.57 1.99 -4.21
C THR A 48 8.32 1.72 -3.41
N ALA A 49 7.24 1.31 -4.09
CA ALA A 49 6.06 0.79 -3.42
C ALA A 49 6.25 -0.70 -3.15
N ASP A 50 6.21 -1.09 -1.87
CA ASP A 50 6.37 -2.47 -1.45
C ASP A 50 5.33 -3.38 -2.12
N LEU A 51 4.07 -2.91 -2.17
CA LEU A 51 2.96 -3.66 -2.74
C LEU A 51 1.96 -2.77 -3.48
N MET A 52 1.57 -3.20 -4.67
CA MET A 52 0.45 -2.65 -5.43
C MET A 52 -0.51 -3.75 -5.84
N LEU A 53 -1.78 -3.59 -5.47
CA LEU A 53 -2.86 -4.53 -5.81
C LEU A 53 -3.70 -3.92 -6.93
N GLU A 54 -3.82 -4.62 -8.06
CA GLU A 54 -4.80 -4.29 -9.07
C GLU A 54 -6.12 -5.00 -8.76
N THR A 55 -7.22 -4.30 -8.94
CA THR A 55 -8.59 -4.80 -8.85
C THR A 55 -9.35 -4.35 -10.09
N GLU A 56 -10.53 -4.92 -10.37
CA GLU A 56 -11.39 -4.44 -11.45
C GLU A 56 -11.72 -2.94 -11.33
N GLY A 57 -11.75 -2.41 -10.11
CA GLY A 57 -12.06 -1.01 -9.84
C GLY A 57 -10.86 -0.06 -9.91
N GLY A 58 -9.62 -0.56 -9.87
CA GLY A 58 -8.41 0.26 -9.75
C GLY A 58 -7.39 -0.29 -8.75
N ILE A 59 -6.46 0.57 -8.33
CA ILE A 59 -5.25 0.17 -7.62
C ILE A 59 -5.33 0.48 -6.12
N TRP A 60 -4.82 -0.42 -5.29
CA TRP A 60 -4.45 -0.16 -3.90
C TRP A 60 -2.94 -0.18 -3.73
N ILE A 61 -2.41 0.71 -2.89
CA ILE A 61 -0.99 0.73 -2.51
C ILE A 61 -0.90 0.30 -1.05
N ILE A 62 -0.06 -0.69 -0.74
CA ILE A 62 0.17 -1.14 0.63
C ILE A 62 1.67 -1.18 0.89
N ASP A 63 2.09 -0.64 2.04
CA ASP A 63 3.48 -0.64 2.47
C ASP A 63 3.67 -1.52 3.72
N HIS A 64 4.81 -2.19 3.83
CA HIS A 64 5.16 -3.06 4.93
C HIS A 64 5.95 -2.30 6.01
N LYS A 65 5.34 -2.14 7.18
CA LYS A 65 6.01 -1.52 8.34
C LYS A 65 6.26 -2.51 9.45
N SER A 66 7.49 -2.46 9.96
CA SER A 66 7.99 -3.35 11.03
C SER A 66 8.09 -2.66 12.39
N ASP A 67 7.64 -1.41 12.47
CA ASP A 67 7.62 -0.60 13.67
C ASP A 67 6.80 -1.27 14.79
N GLN A 68 7.21 -1.05 16.03
CA GLN A 68 6.40 -1.39 17.20
C GLN A 68 5.50 -0.21 17.50
N VAL A 69 4.20 -0.38 17.23
CA VAL A 69 3.18 0.65 17.43
C VAL A 69 2.12 0.14 18.39
N ASP A 70 1.68 1.00 19.31
CA ASP A 70 0.60 0.67 20.25
C ASP A 70 -0.77 0.80 19.57
N ASP A 71 -0.96 1.87 18.79
CA ASP A 71 -2.16 2.16 18.00
C ASP A 71 -1.81 2.23 16.51
N PRO A 72 -2.10 1.16 15.74
CA PRO A 72 -1.84 1.10 14.30
C PRO A 72 -2.58 2.17 13.47
N GLU A 73 -3.79 2.56 13.87
CA GLU A 73 -4.57 3.58 13.15
C GLU A 73 -3.98 4.97 13.37
N LEU A 74 -3.56 5.27 14.59
CA LEU A 74 -2.87 6.52 14.88
C LEU A 74 -1.51 6.59 14.17
N ALA A 75 -0.74 5.51 14.21
CA ALA A 75 0.58 5.42 13.58
C ALA A 75 0.51 5.55 12.05
N PHE A 76 -0.56 5.06 11.42
CA PHE A 76 -0.80 5.18 9.97
C PHE A 76 -0.70 6.64 9.48
N ASN A 77 -1.13 7.61 10.28
CA ASN A 77 -1.12 9.03 9.90
C ASN A 77 0.28 9.59 9.63
N SER A 78 1.33 9.01 10.23
CA SER A 78 2.72 9.41 9.96
C SER A 78 3.22 8.97 8.59
N TYR A 79 2.64 7.89 8.03
CA TYR A 79 3.02 7.31 6.74
C TYR A 79 2.10 7.75 5.60
N ARG A 80 0.89 8.19 5.94
CA ARG A 80 -0.12 8.69 5.00
C ARG A 80 0.44 9.67 3.96
N PRO A 81 1.20 10.74 4.32
CA PRO A 81 1.67 11.70 3.31
C PRO A 81 2.56 11.07 2.23
N GLN A 82 3.39 10.10 2.60
CA GLN A 82 4.22 9.36 1.64
C GLN A 82 3.36 8.51 0.70
N LEU A 83 2.38 7.79 1.25
CA LEU A 83 1.47 6.96 0.45
C LEU A 83 0.57 7.80 -0.47
N GLU A 84 0.15 8.98 0.00
CA GLU A 84 -0.59 9.95 -0.82
C GLU A 84 0.28 10.50 -1.95
N CYS A 85 1.58 10.71 -1.73
CA CYS A 85 2.53 11.09 -2.78
C CYS A 85 2.62 10.02 -3.88
N TYR A 86 2.69 8.73 -3.51
CA TYR A 86 2.65 7.62 -4.47
C TYR A 86 1.31 7.55 -5.21
N ALA A 87 0.20 7.74 -4.50
CA ALA A 87 -1.12 7.77 -5.11
C ALA A 87 -1.27 8.93 -6.11
N ALA A 88 -0.78 10.12 -5.77
CA ALA A 88 -0.80 11.29 -6.64
C ALA A 88 0.04 11.07 -7.91
N LEU A 89 1.24 10.50 -7.78
CA LEU A 89 2.10 10.16 -8.92
C LEU A 89 1.42 9.13 -9.83
N LEU A 90 0.83 8.06 -9.29
CA LEU A 90 0.10 7.08 -10.09
C LEU A 90 -1.11 7.70 -10.80
N ARG A 91 -1.82 8.62 -10.13
CA ARG A 91 -2.93 9.37 -10.72
C ARG A 91 -2.48 10.29 -11.87
N SER A 92 -1.33 10.95 -11.75
CA SER A 92 -0.80 11.78 -12.82
C SER A 92 -0.38 10.97 -14.05
N MET A 93 -0.08 9.67 -13.87
CA MET A 93 0.14 8.70 -14.94
C MET A 93 -1.16 8.07 -15.50
N GLY A 94 -2.33 8.48 -14.99
CA GLY A 94 -3.64 8.03 -15.47
C GLY A 94 -4.21 6.81 -14.76
N HIS A 95 -3.61 6.33 -13.67
CA HIS A 95 -4.14 5.20 -12.91
C HIS A 95 -5.27 5.64 -11.95
N ASN A 96 -6.31 4.80 -11.85
CA ASN A 96 -7.33 4.98 -10.81
C ASN A 96 -6.86 4.38 -9.48
N VAL A 97 -6.36 5.21 -8.57
CA VAL A 97 -5.93 4.78 -7.22
C VAL A 97 -7.10 4.87 -6.24
N LEU A 98 -7.52 3.71 -5.74
CA LEU A 98 -8.67 3.52 -4.85
C LEU A 98 -8.37 3.76 -3.38
N GLY A 99 -7.14 3.48 -2.94
CA GLY A 99 -6.81 3.55 -1.54
C GLY A 99 -5.36 3.20 -1.24
N ILE A 100 -4.99 3.44 0.02
CA ILE A 100 -3.64 3.25 0.56
C ILE A 100 -3.72 2.45 1.87
N GLY A 101 -2.64 1.77 2.26
CA GLY A 101 -2.63 0.98 3.48
C GLY A 101 -1.23 0.66 4.01
N ILE A 102 -1.18 0.22 5.26
CA ILE A 102 0.02 -0.28 5.92
C ILE A 102 -0.27 -1.68 6.46
N ASN A 103 0.59 -2.64 6.12
CA ASN A 103 0.66 -3.94 6.76
C ASN A 103 1.69 -3.89 7.89
N TRP A 104 1.22 -3.94 9.13
CA TRP A 104 2.04 -3.95 10.34
C TRP A 104 2.54 -5.38 10.61
N ILE A 105 3.66 -5.75 10.00
CA ILE A 105 4.11 -7.14 9.90
C ILE A 105 4.40 -7.80 11.25
N ARG A 106 4.71 -7.01 12.29
CA ARG A 106 4.93 -7.51 13.66
C ARG A 106 3.63 -7.85 14.39
N ARG A 107 2.51 -7.26 13.96
CA ARG A 107 1.18 -7.43 14.57
C ARG A 107 0.27 -8.36 13.77
N GLY A 108 0.54 -8.51 12.46
CA GLY A 108 -0.37 -9.21 11.56
C GLY A 108 -1.67 -8.42 11.34
N GLU A 109 -1.61 -7.10 11.46
CA GLU A 109 -2.74 -6.18 11.30
C GLU A 109 -2.52 -5.29 10.08
N VAL A 110 -3.59 -5.02 9.33
CA VAL A 110 -3.53 -4.12 8.16
C VAL A 110 -4.51 -2.98 8.36
N VAL A 111 -3.99 -1.75 8.26
CA VAL A 111 -4.80 -0.52 8.28
C VAL A 111 -4.89 -0.01 6.85
N CYS A 112 -6.10 0.24 6.36
CA CYS A 112 -6.35 0.70 5.00
C CYS A 112 -7.31 1.89 5.01
N GLU A 113 -7.06 2.84 4.13
CA GLU A 113 -7.96 3.96 3.88
C GLU A 113 -8.30 4.05 2.39
N ARG A 114 -9.60 4.22 2.11
CA ARG A 114 -10.10 4.55 0.78
C ARG A 114 -9.83 6.03 0.52
N LEU A 115 -9.10 6.33 -0.55
CA LEU A 115 -8.91 7.70 -0.98
C LEU A 115 -10.16 8.20 -1.70
N GLN A 116 -10.46 9.50 -1.55
CA GLN A 116 -11.48 10.14 -2.36
C GLN A 116 -11.04 10.12 -3.84
N ALA A 117 -12.02 10.01 -4.74
CA ALA A 117 -11.78 10.18 -6.16
C ALA A 117 -11.20 11.58 -6.40
N ALA A 118 -10.17 11.68 -7.24
CA ALA A 118 -9.69 12.98 -7.65
C ALA A 118 -10.83 13.75 -8.32
N ALA A 119 -11.02 15.02 -7.97
CA ALA A 119 -11.96 15.87 -8.69
C ALA A 119 -11.56 15.88 -10.17
N ALA A 120 -12.51 15.68 -11.08
CA ALA A 120 -12.24 15.80 -12.50
C ALA A 120 -11.67 17.21 -12.75
N SER A 121 -10.45 17.29 -13.30
CA SER A 121 -9.91 18.59 -13.73
C SER A 121 -10.92 19.23 -14.69
N PRO A 122 -11.37 20.47 -14.44
CA PRO A 122 -12.16 21.18 -15.42
C PRO A 122 -11.26 21.42 -16.64
N VAL A 123 -11.66 20.86 -17.78
CA VAL A 123 -11.10 21.18 -19.11
C VAL A 123 -11.46 22.61 -19.47
#